data_AF-A0A9Q9V7J1-F1
#
_entry.id   AF-A0A9Q9V7J1-F1
#
_cell.length_a   1.000
_cell.length_b   1.000
_cell.length_c   1.000
_cell.angle_alpha   90.00
_cell.angle_beta   90.00
_cell.angle_gamma   90.00
#
_symmetry.space_group_name_H-M   'P 1'
#
loop_
_entity.id
_entity.type
_entity.pdbx_description
1 polymer ?
#
loop_
_entity_poly.entity_id
_entity_poly.type
_entity_poly.pdbx_seq_one_letter_code
_entity_poly.pdbx_strand_id
1 'polypeptide(L)'
;MSLKEKQMSHELRSWCETEQTDPHHAIILLGVPSDTDVAFIEDTVQAIKIFGRVRAHATKGGLTPDTLQVLCECQEKICPTQVPTEVLPSSGNTWNILVAADDEPIGDEFQEKLNRFLSQEGKTMSDLQGLVYPLVSGMTSPEAIIRAVRELLEKTPKPVSDGQAYRCLRIFSGVVPTAVGEESSENWLEQARLMVMECDFSVKEKQKRIVESLKEPALEVVKAVRGNNPKATALEYLEALESVFSTSESGEDLYFAFRLLRQEPGETLSDFLRRLERSLTLVVK
;
A
#
# COMPACT_ATOMS: atom_id res chain seq x y z
N MET A 1 -4.31 10.19 23.00
CA MET A 1 -3.28 10.40 24.03
C MET A 1 -3.52 9.40 25.15
N SER A 2 -2.56 8.49 25.34
CA SER A 2 -2.60 7.53 26.43
C SER A 2 -2.48 8.27 27.77
N LEU A 3 -3.18 7.80 28.81
CA LEU A 3 -3.09 8.34 30.18
C LEU A 3 -1.63 8.43 30.67
N LYS A 4 -0.76 7.55 30.15
CA LYS A 4 0.66 7.50 30.46
C LYS A 4 1.43 8.70 29.87
N GLU A 5 1.08 9.16 28.67
CA GLU A 5 1.73 10.31 28.02
C GLU A 5 1.41 11.63 28.75
N LYS A 6 0.14 11.80 29.19
CA LYS A 6 -0.28 12.97 29.97
C LYS A 6 0.42 13.08 31.33
N GLN A 7 0.66 11.93 31.98
CA GLN A 7 1.35 11.89 33.27
C GLN A 7 2.82 12.29 33.12
N MET A 8 3.49 11.84 32.05
CA MET A 8 4.90 12.14 31.80
C MET A 8 5.12 13.58 31.32
N SER A 9 4.18 14.16 30.56
CA SER A 9 4.27 15.58 30.17
C SER A 9 4.12 16.53 31.35
N HIS A 10 3.33 16.16 32.36
CA HIS A 10 3.20 16.92 33.61
C HIS A 10 4.49 16.85 34.45
N GLU A 11 5.17 15.69 34.47
CA GLU A 11 6.46 15.54 35.15
C GLU A 11 7.54 16.43 34.52
N LEU A 12 7.59 16.54 33.19
CA LEU A 12 8.49 17.47 32.49
C LEU A 12 8.26 18.92 32.89
N ARG A 13 7.01 19.40 32.87
CA ARG A 13 6.70 20.80 33.23
C ARG A 13 7.06 21.12 34.68
N SER A 14 6.74 20.20 35.59
CA SER A 14 7.11 20.31 37.01
C SER A 14 8.63 20.36 37.23
N TRP A 15 9.40 19.58 36.47
CA TRP A 15 10.86 19.61 36.53
C TRP A 15 11.44 20.87 35.90
N CYS A 16 10.91 21.32 34.76
CA CYS A 16 11.31 22.58 34.12
C CYS A 16 11.05 23.80 35.04
N GLU A 17 9.91 23.82 35.75
CA GLU A 17 9.60 24.86 36.73
C GLU A 17 10.59 24.89 37.91
N THR A 18 11.03 23.71 38.35
CA THR A 18 12.01 23.58 39.45
C THR A 18 13.40 24.08 39.04
N GLU A 19 13.81 23.79 37.80
CA GLU A 19 15.15 24.09 37.28
C GLU A 19 15.21 25.39 36.44
N GLN A 20 14.11 26.14 36.35
CA GLN A 20 13.96 27.40 35.60
C GLN A 20 14.28 27.29 34.09
N THR A 21 13.91 26.17 33.47
CA THR A 21 14.07 25.95 32.02
C THR A 21 12.75 26.15 31.28
N ASP A 22 12.77 26.68 30.05
CA ASP A 22 11.55 26.79 29.24
C ASP A 22 11.10 25.41 28.74
N PRO A 23 9.87 24.95 29.06
CA PRO A 23 9.34 23.67 28.59
C PRO A 23 9.32 23.50 27.06
N HIS A 24 9.29 24.59 26.29
CA HIS A 24 9.31 24.52 24.81
C HIS A 24 10.73 24.33 24.25
N HIS A 25 11.75 24.45 25.08
CA HIS A 25 13.15 24.25 24.76
C HIS A 25 13.75 23.11 25.58
N ALA A 26 12.95 22.33 26.31
CA ALA A 26 13.42 21.27 27.18
C ALA A 26 12.95 19.88 26.73
N ILE A 27 13.82 18.89 26.91
CA ILE A 27 13.49 17.47 26.77
C ILE A 27 13.96 16.68 27.99
N ILE A 28 13.30 15.56 28.28
CA ILE A 28 13.80 14.56 29.23
C ILE A 28 14.23 13.31 28.46
N LEU A 29 15.45 12.86 28.71
CA LEU A 29 15.92 11.54 28.30
C LEU A 29 15.66 10.54 29.40
N LEU A 30 15.11 9.38 29.05
CA LEU A 30 14.89 8.25 29.95
C LEU A 30 15.75 7.07 29.54
N GLY A 31 16.27 6.33 30.54
CA GLY A 31 17.03 5.09 30.31
C GLY A 31 18.52 5.33 30.05
N VAL A 32 19.04 6.49 30.43
CA VAL A 32 20.47 6.79 30.32
C VAL A 32 21.24 6.01 31.38
N PRO A 33 22.26 5.20 31.06
CA PRO A 33 23.05 4.48 32.07
C PRO A 33 23.75 5.42 33.05
N SER A 34 23.85 5.03 34.33
CA SER A 34 24.41 5.87 35.40
C SER A 34 25.91 6.18 35.28
N ASP A 35 26.63 5.43 34.45
CA ASP A 35 28.04 5.59 34.10
C ASP A 35 28.29 6.45 32.84
N THR A 36 27.22 7.00 32.25
CA THR A 36 27.32 7.79 31.01
C THR A 36 27.83 9.21 31.30
N ASP A 37 28.86 9.63 30.57
CA ASP A 37 29.39 10.99 30.65
C ASP A 37 28.43 12.03 30.07
N VAL A 38 28.39 13.21 30.70
CA VAL A 38 27.50 14.32 30.32
C VAL A 38 27.82 14.82 28.91
N ALA A 39 29.10 14.93 28.56
CA ALA A 39 29.52 15.35 27.22
C ALA A 39 29.05 14.36 26.14
N PHE A 40 29.05 13.06 26.46
CA PHE A 40 28.56 12.03 25.54
C PHE A 40 27.04 12.10 25.35
N ILE A 41 26.28 12.42 26.40
CA ILE A 41 24.83 12.62 26.33
C ILE A 41 24.52 13.82 25.43
N GLU A 42 25.20 14.96 25.66
CA GLU A 42 25.05 16.16 24.85
C GLU A 42 25.36 15.91 23.37
N ASP A 43 26.50 15.28 23.06
CA ASP A 43 26.90 14.96 21.69
C ASP A 43 25.91 14.03 20.98
N THR A 44 25.40 13.02 21.71
CA THR A 44 24.44 12.05 21.17
C THR A 44 23.13 12.73 20.78
N VAL A 45 22.62 13.60 21.66
CA VAL A 45 21.34 14.29 21.40
C VAL A 45 21.53 15.40 20.37
N GLN A 46 22.66 16.10 20.40
CA GLN A 46 23.02 17.14 19.43
C GLN A 46 23.24 16.58 18.01
N ALA A 47 23.48 15.27 17.85
CA ALA A 47 23.46 14.62 16.55
C ALA A 47 22.10 14.78 15.84
N ILE A 48 21.01 14.90 16.61
CA ILE A 48 19.65 15.13 16.11
C ILE A 48 19.49 16.63 15.84
N LYS A 49 19.61 17.00 14.56
CA LYS A 49 19.71 18.40 14.11
C LYS A 49 18.54 19.30 14.52
N ILE A 50 17.37 18.73 14.80
CA ILE A 50 16.17 19.49 15.20
C ILE A 50 16.33 20.18 16.57
N PHE A 51 17.22 19.70 17.43
CA PHE A 51 17.42 20.24 18.78
C PHE A 51 18.46 21.38 18.83
N GLY A 52 19.20 21.59 17.74
CA GLY A 52 20.30 22.55 17.72
C GLY A 52 21.39 22.20 18.73
N ARG A 53 21.88 23.21 19.46
CA ARG A 53 22.84 23.00 20.55
C ARG A 53 22.11 22.48 21.79
N VAL A 54 22.62 21.40 22.38
CA VAL A 54 22.01 20.75 23.55
C VAL A 54 22.92 20.89 24.75
N ARG A 55 22.34 21.13 25.93
CA ARG A 55 23.04 21.13 27.21
C ARG A 55 22.30 20.28 28.22
N ALA A 56 23.00 19.42 28.94
CA ALA A 56 22.41 18.68 30.05
C ALA A 56 22.28 19.62 31.25
N HIS A 57 21.05 19.86 31.69
CA HIS A 57 20.74 20.85 32.73
C HIS A 57 20.60 20.21 34.12
N ALA A 58 19.94 19.07 34.21
CA ALA A 58 19.76 18.35 35.47
C ALA A 58 19.63 16.84 35.27
N THR A 59 20.02 16.06 36.28
CA THR A 59 19.91 14.58 36.27
C THR A 59 19.18 14.07 37.50
N LYS A 60 18.30 13.08 37.33
CA LYS A 60 17.53 12.42 38.40
C LYS A 60 17.65 10.91 38.27
N GLY A 61 17.45 10.17 39.37
CA GLY A 61 17.37 8.70 39.33
C GLY A 61 16.27 8.20 38.39
N GLY A 62 16.61 7.22 37.56
CA GLY A 62 15.72 6.57 36.61
C GLY A 62 14.69 5.65 37.24
N LEU A 63 13.89 5.01 36.39
CA LEU A 63 12.89 4.01 36.80
C LEU A 63 13.54 2.68 37.23
N THR A 64 14.80 2.45 36.84
CA THR A 64 15.61 1.31 37.25
C THR A 64 16.86 1.82 38.00
N PRO A 65 17.43 1.02 38.92
CA PRO A 65 18.56 1.47 39.76
C PRO A 65 19.83 1.84 38.97
N ASP A 66 19.97 1.32 37.74
CA ASP A 66 21.12 1.55 36.87
C ASP A 66 20.87 2.59 35.77
N THR A 67 19.71 3.26 35.79
CA THR A 67 19.37 4.31 34.82
C THR A 67 19.16 5.67 35.47
N LEU A 68 19.34 6.71 34.68
CA LEU A 68 19.14 8.11 34.99
C LEU A 68 18.11 8.70 34.02
N GLN A 69 17.46 9.74 34.50
CA GLN A 69 16.70 10.68 33.69
C GLN A 69 17.52 11.95 33.56
N VAL A 70 17.60 12.52 32.36
CA VAL A 70 18.41 13.70 32.08
C VAL A 70 17.53 14.77 31.44
N LEU A 71 17.37 15.90 32.11
CA LEU A 71 16.76 17.10 31.57
C LEU A 71 17.79 17.81 30.70
N CYS A 72 17.49 17.98 29.42
CA CYS A 72 18.35 18.70 28.48
C CYS A 72 17.64 19.96 27.99
N GLU A 73 18.38 21.05 27.93
CA GLU A 73 17.98 22.31 27.30
C GLU A 73 18.50 22.33 25.86
N CYS A 74 17.60 22.63 24.93
CA CYS A 74 17.84 22.75 23.51
C CYS A 74 17.83 24.22 23.10
N GLN A 75 18.69 24.60 22.16
CA GLN A 75 18.72 25.97 21.64
C GLN A 75 17.51 26.29 20.75
N GLU A 76 17.00 25.29 20.03
CA GLU A 76 15.87 25.44 19.11
C GLU A 76 14.55 25.12 19.81
N LYS A 77 13.48 25.80 19.38
CA LYS A 77 12.13 25.53 19.88
C LYS A 77 11.68 24.16 19.41
N ILE A 78 11.26 23.32 20.34
CA ILE A 78 10.95 21.93 20.07
C ILE A 78 9.49 21.80 19.62
N CYS A 79 9.28 21.23 18.42
CA CYS A 79 7.96 20.85 17.95
C CYS A 79 7.66 19.38 18.30
N PRO A 80 6.66 19.08 19.14
CA PRO A 80 6.38 17.70 19.59
C PRO A 80 6.12 16.70 18.46
N THR A 81 5.70 17.18 17.28
CA THR A 81 5.42 16.37 16.09
C THR A 81 6.66 15.97 15.28
N GLN A 82 7.81 16.62 15.51
CA GLN A 82 9.05 16.39 14.76
C GLN A 82 10.12 15.66 15.59
N VAL A 83 9.84 15.43 16.87
CA VAL A 83 10.78 14.80 17.81
C VAL A 83 10.75 13.27 17.67
N PRO A 84 11.91 12.61 17.45
CA PRO A 84 11.98 11.17 17.51
C PRO A 84 11.72 10.70 18.95
N THR A 85 10.94 9.64 19.11
CA THR A 85 10.56 9.09 20.42
C THR A 85 11.71 8.33 21.09
N GLU A 86 12.70 7.89 20.31
CA GLU A 86 13.83 7.08 20.76
C GLU A 86 15.14 7.54 20.10
N VAL A 87 16.25 7.43 20.83
CA VAL A 87 17.62 7.68 20.36
C VAL A 87 18.45 6.46 20.66
N LEU A 88 19.29 6.08 19.70
CA LEU A 88 20.25 4.99 19.83
C LEU A 88 21.68 5.57 19.92
N PRO A 89 22.27 5.64 21.13
CA PRO A 89 23.66 6.03 21.31
C PRO A 89 24.60 4.92 20.84
N SER A 90 25.84 5.30 20.53
CA SER A 90 26.93 4.37 20.20
C SER A 90 27.27 3.36 21.32
N SER A 91 26.78 3.58 22.54
CA SER A 91 26.94 2.71 23.72
C SER A 91 25.91 1.57 23.80
N GLY A 92 24.91 1.53 22.91
CA GLY A 92 24.07 0.34 22.67
C GLY A 92 22.70 0.30 23.35
N ASN A 93 22.45 1.12 24.40
CA ASN A 93 21.14 1.17 25.07
C ASN A 93 20.27 2.31 24.52
N THR A 94 19.06 2.00 24.06
CA THR A 94 18.10 3.00 23.55
C THR A 94 17.63 3.95 24.67
N TRP A 95 17.65 5.25 24.40
CA TRP A 95 17.12 6.30 25.27
C TRP A 95 15.78 6.81 24.74
N ASN A 96 14.79 6.99 25.60
CA ASN A 96 13.50 7.55 25.20
C ASN A 96 13.48 9.06 25.42
N ILE A 97 12.98 9.83 24.46
CA ILE A 97 12.84 11.28 24.58
C ILE A 97 11.40 11.64 24.96
N LEU A 98 11.25 12.47 25.99
CA LEU A 98 10.00 13.09 26.37
C LEU A 98 10.04 14.60 26.12
N VAL A 99 8.94 15.13 25.61
CA VAL A 99 8.75 16.56 25.28
C VAL A 99 7.45 17.06 25.90
N ALA A 100 7.36 18.37 26.11
CA ALA A 100 6.12 18.98 26.59
C ALA A 100 5.10 18.91 25.45
N ALA A 101 3.99 18.22 25.66
CA ALA A 101 2.86 18.33 24.76
C ALA A 101 2.30 19.75 24.86
N ASP A 102 2.06 20.42 23.73
CA ASP A 102 1.31 21.67 23.72
C ASP A 102 -0.14 21.36 24.16
N ASP A 103 -0.63 22.08 25.18
CA ASP A 103 -2.06 22.11 25.54
C ASP A 103 -2.87 23.04 24.62
N GLU A 104 -2.32 23.41 23.46
CA GLU A 104 -3.08 24.15 22.46
C GLU A 104 -4.20 23.25 21.92
N PRO A 105 -5.48 23.65 22.06
CA PRO A 105 -6.61 22.91 21.52
C PRO A 105 -6.62 23.08 19.99
N ILE A 106 -5.75 22.36 19.30
CA ILE A 106 -5.81 22.12 17.85
C ILE A 106 -7.18 21.50 17.47
N GLY A 107 -7.93 21.03 18.47
CA GLY A 107 -9.29 20.54 18.34
C GLY A 107 -10.27 21.54 17.74
N ASP A 108 -10.34 22.79 18.19
CA ASP A 108 -11.52 23.62 17.88
C ASP A 108 -11.50 24.18 16.44
N GLU A 109 -10.40 24.80 15.98
CA GLU A 109 -10.37 25.40 14.63
C GLU A 109 -10.40 24.34 13.53
N PHE A 110 -9.70 23.21 13.74
CA PHE A 110 -9.73 22.10 12.79
C PHE A 110 -11.08 21.40 12.81
N GLN A 111 -11.67 21.14 13.97
CA GLN A 111 -12.99 20.52 14.03
C GLN A 111 -14.07 21.41 13.42
N GLU A 112 -14.00 22.73 13.57
CA GLU A 112 -14.91 23.63 12.87
C GLU A 112 -14.72 23.61 11.35
N LYS A 113 -13.47 23.66 10.87
CA LYS A 113 -13.16 23.53 9.43
C LYS A 113 -13.61 22.17 8.88
N LEU A 114 -13.38 21.10 9.62
CA LEU A 114 -13.73 19.74 9.26
C LEU A 114 -15.25 19.55 9.25
N ASN A 115 -15.95 20.01 10.29
CA ASN A 115 -17.42 19.96 10.32
C ASN A 115 -18.03 20.77 9.18
N ARG A 116 -17.45 21.93 8.85
CA ARG A 116 -17.87 22.73 7.68
C ARG A 116 -17.63 21.99 6.37
N PHE A 117 -16.47 21.35 6.19
CA PHE A 117 -16.16 20.55 5.01
C PHE A 117 -17.09 19.34 4.86
N LEU A 118 -17.28 18.58 5.94
CA LEU A 118 -18.18 17.43 5.96
C LEU A 118 -19.60 17.84 5.58
N SER A 119 -20.09 18.96 6.13
CA SER A 119 -21.41 19.49 5.79
C SER A 119 -21.54 19.87 4.31
N GLN A 120 -20.48 20.41 3.70
CA GLN A 120 -20.47 20.75 2.26
C GLN A 120 -20.53 19.50 1.37
N GLU A 121 -19.89 18.42 1.80
CA GLU A 121 -19.86 17.14 1.09
C GLU A 121 -21.07 16.23 1.43
N GLY A 122 -22.02 16.71 2.25
CA GLY A 122 -23.19 15.95 2.69
C GLY A 122 -22.88 14.80 3.65
N LYS A 123 -21.73 14.86 4.34
CA LYS A 123 -21.24 13.84 5.28
C LYS A 123 -21.27 14.35 6.72
N THR A 124 -21.21 13.43 7.67
CA THR A 124 -21.31 13.68 9.10
C THR A 124 -20.10 13.13 9.84
N MET A 125 -19.88 13.58 11.08
CA MET A 125 -18.80 13.05 11.92
C MET A 125 -18.91 11.52 12.16
N SER A 126 -20.12 10.96 12.13
CA SER A 126 -20.33 9.50 12.23
C SER A 126 -19.75 8.73 11.03
N ASP A 127 -19.71 9.34 9.85
CA ASP A 127 -19.11 8.70 8.66
C ASP A 127 -17.59 8.58 8.80
N LEU A 128 -16.97 9.48 9.56
CA LEU A 128 -15.56 9.40 9.91
C LEU A 128 -15.32 8.47 11.11
N GLN A 129 -16.25 8.35 12.06
CA GLN A 129 -16.09 7.41 13.17
C GLN A 129 -15.86 5.98 12.67
N GLY A 130 -16.52 5.56 11.58
CA GLY A 130 -16.27 4.25 10.95
C GLY A 130 -14.86 4.04 10.39
N LEU A 131 -14.14 5.13 10.10
CA LEU A 131 -12.77 5.13 9.57
C LEU A 131 -11.71 5.27 10.67
N VAL A 132 -12.03 5.97 11.76
CA VAL A 132 -11.07 6.29 12.85
C VAL A 132 -11.20 5.34 14.05
N TYR A 133 -12.43 4.91 14.42
CA TYR A 133 -12.63 3.98 15.54
C TYR A 133 -12.05 2.56 15.39
N PRO A 134 -11.72 2.02 14.20
CA PRO A 134 -10.97 0.76 14.12
C PRO A 134 -9.57 0.83 14.74
N LEU A 135 -9.02 2.02 15.00
CA LEU A 135 -7.63 2.21 15.42
C LEU A 135 -7.44 2.60 16.90
N VAL A 136 -8.49 3.00 17.62
CA VAL A 136 -8.34 3.62 18.96
C VAL A 136 -9.05 2.93 20.11
N SER A 137 -9.81 1.85 19.88
CA SER A 137 -10.42 1.07 20.97
C SER A 137 -9.94 -0.37 20.97
N GLY A 138 -8.92 -0.65 21.79
CA GLY A 138 -8.70 -1.97 22.39
C GLY A 138 -8.22 -3.10 21.47
N MET A 139 -7.07 -2.95 20.81
CA MET A 139 -6.30 -4.08 20.27
C MET A 139 -5.50 -4.83 21.36
N THR A 140 -6.07 -5.05 22.55
CA THR A 140 -5.40 -5.79 23.64
C THR A 140 -6.11 -7.08 24.03
N SER A 141 -7.25 -7.42 23.39
CA SER A 141 -7.94 -8.70 23.58
C SER A 141 -7.88 -9.51 22.28
N PRO A 142 -7.44 -10.78 22.34
CA PRO A 142 -7.48 -11.70 21.20
C PRO A 142 -8.87 -11.78 20.56
N GLU A 143 -9.94 -11.67 21.35
CA GLU A 143 -11.33 -11.73 20.89
C GLU A 143 -11.76 -10.48 20.11
N ALA A 144 -11.26 -9.30 20.49
CA ALA A 144 -11.48 -8.07 19.74
C ALA A 144 -10.78 -8.13 18.37
N ILE A 145 -9.56 -8.69 18.33
CA ILE A 145 -8.82 -8.93 17.09
C ILE A 145 -9.57 -9.95 16.21
N ILE A 146 -10.01 -11.08 16.77
CA ILE A 146 -10.74 -12.11 16.02
C ILE A 146 -12.07 -11.55 15.46
N ARG A 147 -12.78 -10.72 16.23
CA ARG A 147 -14.02 -10.09 15.77
C ARG A 147 -13.78 -9.05 14.69
N ALA A 148 -12.76 -8.19 14.86
CA ALA A 148 -12.38 -7.22 13.85
C ALA A 148 -11.91 -7.89 12.55
N VAL A 149 -11.11 -8.97 12.66
CA VAL A 149 -10.69 -9.77 11.51
C VAL A 149 -11.89 -10.45 10.85
N ARG A 150 -12.85 -10.97 11.61
CA ARG A 150 -14.08 -11.55 11.05
C ARG A 150 -14.91 -10.51 10.31
N GLU A 151 -15.18 -9.36 10.93
CA GLU A 151 -15.95 -8.29 10.28
C GLU A 151 -15.22 -7.71 9.07
N LEU A 152 -13.88 -7.65 9.12
CA LEU A 152 -13.07 -7.28 7.97
C LEU A 152 -13.19 -8.33 6.86
N LEU A 153 -13.11 -9.63 7.17
CA LEU A 153 -13.29 -10.72 6.22
C LEU A 153 -14.70 -10.77 5.63
N GLU A 154 -15.71 -10.35 6.38
CA GLU A 154 -17.10 -10.23 5.92
C GLU A 154 -17.32 -8.98 5.05
N LYS A 155 -16.57 -7.90 5.30
CA LYS A 155 -16.62 -6.64 4.53
C LYS A 155 -15.68 -6.63 3.33
N THR A 156 -14.63 -7.45 3.33
CA THR A 156 -13.83 -7.72 2.14
C THR A 156 -14.57 -8.75 1.29
N PRO A 157 -14.77 -8.51 -0.02
CA PRO A 157 -15.24 -9.57 -0.89
C PRO A 157 -14.30 -10.78 -0.74
N LYS A 158 -14.88 -11.96 -0.51
CA LYS A 158 -14.22 -13.27 -0.32
C LYS A 158 -12.92 -13.39 -1.14
N PRO A 159 -11.83 -13.94 -0.56
CA PRO A 159 -10.61 -14.16 -1.32
C PRO A 159 -10.87 -15.10 -2.50
N VAL A 160 -10.50 -14.60 -3.68
CA VAL A 160 -10.14 -15.29 -4.93
C VAL A 160 -10.89 -16.61 -5.17
N SER A 161 -12.14 -16.48 -5.57
CA SER A 161 -12.72 -17.44 -6.52
C SER A 161 -12.08 -17.19 -7.89
N ASP A 162 -11.86 -18.24 -8.69
CA ASP A 162 -11.37 -18.17 -10.08
C ASP A 162 -12.04 -17.09 -10.94
N GLY A 163 -13.21 -16.58 -10.53
CA GLY A 163 -13.88 -15.41 -11.11
C GLY A 163 -13.17 -14.06 -10.96
N GLN A 164 -11.97 -13.96 -10.36
CA GLN A 164 -11.17 -12.73 -10.39
C GLN A 164 -10.17 -12.66 -11.55
N ALA A 165 -9.82 -13.78 -12.19
CA ALA A 165 -8.78 -13.77 -13.22
C ALA A 165 -9.17 -12.89 -14.43
N TYR A 166 -10.43 -12.94 -14.86
CA TYR A 166 -10.93 -12.08 -15.93
C TYR A 166 -11.19 -10.63 -15.48
N ARG A 167 -11.27 -10.33 -14.17
CA ARG A 167 -11.43 -8.95 -13.69
C ARG A 167 -10.14 -8.13 -13.81
N CYS A 168 -8.99 -8.81 -13.87
CA CYS A 168 -7.65 -8.22 -13.99
C CYS A 168 -6.95 -8.74 -15.24
N LEU A 169 -6.99 -7.96 -16.32
CA LEU A 169 -6.28 -8.31 -17.55
C LEU A 169 -4.77 -8.23 -17.36
N ARG A 170 -4.06 -9.29 -17.79
CA ARG A 170 -2.60 -9.30 -17.89
C ARG A 170 -2.14 -8.43 -19.04
N ILE A 171 -0.83 -8.14 -19.07
CA ILE A 171 -0.22 -7.34 -20.13
C ILE A 171 -0.25 -8.11 -21.46
N PHE A 172 -0.61 -7.44 -22.53
CA PHE A 172 -0.62 -7.98 -23.88
C PHE A 172 -0.03 -6.99 -24.90
N SER A 173 0.93 -7.46 -25.70
CA SER A 173 1.53 -6.70 -26.80
C SER A 173 1.16 -7.22 -28.19
N GLY A 174 0.75 -8.48 -28.31
CA GLY A 174 0.53 -9.14 -29.60
C GLY A 174 1.81 -9.61 -30.32
N VAL A 175 2.97 -9.53 -29.67
CA VAL A 175 4.25 -10.02 -30.22
C VAL A 175 4.34 -11.54 -30.10
N VAL A 176 4.83 -12.21 -31.16
CA VAL A 176 5.09 -13.66 -31.19
C VAL A 176 6.59 -13.92 -31.39
N PRO A 177 7.25 -14.74 -30.55
CA PRO A 177 6.71 -15.42 -29.36
C PRO A 177 6.33 -14.47 -28.22
N THR A 178 5.37 -14.86 -27.38
CA THR A 178 4.90 -14.07 -26.24
C THR A 178 6.06 -13.69 -25.31
N ALA A 179 6.19 -12.41 -24.98
CA ALA A 179 7.22 -11.91 -24.09
C ALA A 179 7.04 -12.42 -22.64
N VAL A 180 8.15 -12.51 -21.89
CA VAL A 180 8.12 -12.98 -20.49
C VAL A 180 7.26 -12.04 -19.64
N GLY A 181 6.25 -12.62 -18.97
CA GLY A 181 5.30 -11.88 -18.13
C GLY A 181 4.10 -11.29 -18.87
N GLU A 182 3.99 -11.52 -20.19
CA GLU A 182 2.84 -11.17 -21.01
C GLU A 182 1.97 -12.39 -21.33
N GLU A 183 0.73 -12.15 -21.74
CA GLU A 183 -0.24 -13.19 -22.09
C GLU A 183 -0.29 -13.40 -23.62
N SER A 184 -0.60 -14.61 -24.08
CA SER A 184 -0.80 -14.89 -25.51
C SER A 184 -2.06 -14.20 -26.04
N SER A 185 -2.14 -13.98 -27.36
CA SER A 185 -3.33 -13.35 -27.98
C SER A 185 -4.61 -14.12 -27.69
N GLU A 186 -4.58 -15.45 -27.83
CA GLU A 186 -5.70 -16.34 -27.55
C GLU A 186 -6.21 -16.19 -26.10
N ASN A 187 -5.33 -16.36 -25.11
CA ASN A 187 -5.70 -16.30 -23.69
C ASN A 187 -6.16 -14.90 -23.28
N TRP A 188 -5.46 -13.85 -23.74
CA TRP A 188 -5.79 -12.48 -23.37
C TRP A 188 -7.13 -12.04 -23.96
N LEU A 189 -7.39 -12.35 -25.24
CA LEU A 189 -8.66 -12.01 -25.89
C LEU A 189 -9.83 -12.70 -25.21
N GLU A 190 -9.66 -13.96 -24.81
CA GLU A 190 -10.68 -14.71 -24.07
C GLU A 190 -10.96 -14.07 -22.70
N GLN A 191 -9.92 -13.76 -21.93
CA GLN A 191 -10.07 -13.07 -20.64
C GLN A 191 -10.74 -11.70 -20.80
N ALA A 192 -10.37 -10.94 -21.84
CA ALA A 192 -10.93 -9.63 -22.12
C ALA A 192 -12.40 -9.71 -22.55
N ARG A 193 -12.80 -10.71 -23.32
CA ARG A 193 -14.20 -10.96 -23.66
C ARG A 193 -15.03 -11.26 -22.41
N LEU A 194 -14.57 -12.18 -21.56
CA LEU A 194 -15.23 -12.50 -20.29
C LEU A 194 -15.36 -11.25 -19.41
N MET A 195 -14.31 -10.43 -19.31
CA MET A 195 -14.34 -9.16 -18.58
C MET A 195 -15.43 -8.21 -19.12
N VAL A 196 -15.49 -8.06 -20.44
CA VAL A 196 -16.45 -7.15 -21.07
C VAL A 196 -17.89 -7.66 -20.95
N MET A 197 -18.12 -8.98 -21.02
CA MET A 197 -19.45 -9.58 -21.01
C MET A 197 -19.99 -9.78 -19.59
N GLU A 198 -19.15 -10.22 -18.65
CA GLU A 198 -19.61 -10.72 -17.34
C GLU A 198 -19.39 -9.73 -16.19
N CYS A 199 -18.51 -8.74 -16.33
CA CYS A 199 -18.27 -7.79 -15.24
C CYS A 199 -19.24 -6.60 -15.26
N ASP A 200 -19.76 -6.23 -14.09
CA ASP A 200 -20.64 -5.08 -13.85
C ASP A 200 -19.89 -3.72 -13.82
N PHE A 201 -18.87 -3.56 -14.66
CA PHE A 201 -18.15 -2.29 -14.80
C PHE A 201 -18.88 -1.32 -15.73
N SER A 202 -18.69 -0.02 -15.50
CA SER A 202 -19.16 0.99 -16.45
C SER A 202 -18.47 0.83 -17.81
N VAL A 203 -19.12 1.29 -18.88
CA VAL A 203 -18.57 1.23 -20.26
C VAL A 203 -17.17 1.85 -20.32
N LYS A 204 -16.98 3.02 -19.69
CA LYS A 204 -15.70 3.73 -19.63
C LYS A 204 -14.63 2.93 -18.91
N GLU A 205 -15.01 2.23 -17.84
CA GLU A 205 -14.09 1.44 -17.05
C GLU A 205 -13.65 0.16 -17.78
N LYS A 206 -14.56 -0.48 -18.52
CA LYS A 206 -14.21 -1.61 -19.42
C LYS A 206 -13.21 -1.18 -20.49
N GLN A 207 -13.47 -0.04 -21.15
CA GLN A 207 -12.55 0.54 -22.14
C GLN A 207 -11.19 0.88 -21.52
N LYS A 208 -11.17 1.47 -20.32
CA LYS A 208 -9.96 1.84 -19.61
C LYS A 208 -9.11 0.61 -19.28
N ARG A 209 -9.71 -0.44 -18.70
CA ARG A 209 -9.00 -1.70 -18.37
C ARG A 209 -8.38 -2.36 -19.60
N ILE A 210 -9.09 -2.39 -20.72
CA ILE A 210 -8.53 -2.87 -21.99
C ILE A 210 -7.27 -2.07 -22.30
N VAL A 211 -7.37 -0.75 -22.42
CA VAL A 211 -6.23 0.12 -22.79
C VAL A 211 -5.05 0.00 -21.82
N GLU A 212 -5.29 -0.08 -20.52
CA GLU A 212 -4.24 -0.18 -19.50
C GLU A 212 -3.48 -1.51 -19.53
N SER A 213 -4.08 -2.56 -20.08
CA SER A 213 -3.45 -3.87 -20.21
C SER A 213 -2.70 -4.04 -21.54
N LEU A 214 -2.75 -3.07 -22.45
CA LEU A 214 -2.07 -3.14 -23.74
C LEU A 214 -0.68 -2.51 -23.72
N LYS A 215 0.26 -3.14 -24.42
CA LYS A 215 1.53 -2.56 -24.85
C LYS A 215 1.57 -2.45 -26.37
N GLU A 216 2.54 -1.69 -26.88
CA GLU A 216 2.81 -1.70 -28.31
C GLU A 216 3.31 -3.10 -28.75
N PRO A 217 2.91 -3.62 -29.93
CA PRO A 217 2.07 -2.99 -30.97
C PRO A 217 0.55 -2.98 -30.75
N ALA A 218 0.01 -3.75 -29.81
CA ALA A 218 -1.45 -3.87 -29.63
C ALA A 218 -2.14 -2.55 -29.24
N LEU A 219 -1.48 -1.70 -28.46
CA LEU A 219 -2.02 -0.41 -28.06
C LEU A 219 -2.24 0.54 -29.27
N GLU A 220 -1.34 0.55 -30.25
CA GLU A 220 -1.52 1.30 -31.51
C GLU A 220 -2.82 0.92 -32.26
N VAL A 221 -3.21 -0.36 -32.27
CA VAL A 221 -4.47 -0.79 -32.91
C VAL A 221 -5.67 -0.10 -32.27
N VAL A 222 -5.75 -0.09 -30.93
CA VAL A 222 -6.86 0.55 -30.21
C VAL A 222 -6.83 2.08 -30.36
N LYS A 223 -5.64 2.70 -30.40
CA LYS A 223 -5.49 4.13 -30.70
C LYS A 223 -6.05 4.46 -32.09
N ALA A 224 -5.74 3.65 -33.10
CA ALA A 224 -6.26 3.84 -34.46
C ALA A 224 -7.79 3.73 -34.51
N VAL A 225 -8.37 2.73 -33.84
CA VAL A 225 -9.84 2.57 -33.73
C VAL A 225 -10.47 3.81 -33.08
N ARG A 226 -9.91 4.29 -31.97
CA ARG A 226 -10.43 5.48 -31.28
C ARG A 226 -10.29 6.76 -32.11
N GLY A 227 -9.20 6.89 -32.87
CA GLY A 227 -8.99 8.01 -33.79
C GLY A 227 -10.07 8.08 -34.88
N ASN A 228 -10.49 6.92 -35.39
CA ASN A 228 -11.53 6.82 -36.42
C ASN A 228 -12.96 6.90 -35.83
N ASN A 229 -13.18 6.30 -34.66
CA ASN A 229 -14.45 6.29 -33.96
C ASN A 229 -14.26 6.59 -32.46
N PRO A 230 -14.45 7.85 -32.04
CA PRO A 230 -14.33 8.23 -30.62
C PRO A 230 -15.37 7.58 -29.70
N LYS A 231 -16.45 7.01 -30.25
CA LYS A 231 -17.52 6.32 -29.51
C LYS A 231 -17.35 4.80 -29.52
N ALA A 232 -16.24 4.29 -30.06
CA ALA A 232 -15.98 2.86 -30.13
C ALA A 232 -16.05 2.20 -28.75
N THR A 233 -16.81 1.12 -28.67
CA THR A 233 -17.07 0.28 -27.51
C THR A 233 -15.87 -0.62 -27.18
N ALA A 234 -15.88 -1.21 -25.99
CA ALA A 234 -14.89 -2.19 -25.59
C ALA A 234 -14.88 -3.42 -26.52
N LEU A 235 -16.04 -3.86 -27.03
CA LEU A 235 -16.13 -4.97 -27.98
C LEU A 235 -15.48 -4.62 -29.33
N GLU A 236 -15.71 -3.42 -29.86
CA GLU A 236 -15.05 -2.96 -31.10
C GLU A 236 -13.52 -2.91 -30.95
N TYR A 237 -12.98 -2.66 -29.75
CA TYR A 237 -11.53 -2.79 -29.50
C TYR A 237 -11.07 -4.24 -29.58
N LEU A 238 -11.82 -5.19 -29.00
CA LEU A 238 -11.48 -6.60 -29.03
C LEU A 238 -11.56 -7.18 -30.44
N GLU A 239 -12.58 -6.82 -31.23
CA GLU A 239 -12.73 -7.23 -32.62
C GLU A 239 -11.55 -6.75 -33.48
N ALA A 240 -11.11 -5.50 -33.30
CA ALA A 240 -9.95 -4.97 -34.01
C ALA A 240 -8.65 -5.68 -33.60
N LEU A 241 -8.45 -5.94 -32.31
CA LEU A 241 -7.27 -6.68 -31.82
C LEU A 241 -7.27 -8.12 -32.34
N GLU A 242 -8.41 -8.79 -32.32
CA GLU A 242 -8.58 -10.13 -32.87
C GLU A 242 -8.30 -10.15 -34.38
N SER A 243 -8.77 -9.16 -35.14
CA SER A 243 -8.49 -9.07 -36.57
C SER A 243 -7.00 -8.91 -36.89
N VAL A 244 -6.21 -8.28 -36.02
CA VAL A 244 -4.79 -8.00 -36.27
C VAL A 244 -3.88 -9.10 -35.72
N PHE A 245 -4.20 -9.63 -34.53
CA PHE A 245 -3.30 -10.53 -33.78
C PHE A 245 -3.78 -11.97 -33.70
N SER A 246 -4.97 -12.31 -34.22
CA SER A 246 -5.33 -13.71 -34.39
C SER A 246 -4.42 -14.34 -35.42
N THR A 247 -3.80 -15.45 -35.04
CA THR A 247 -3.17 -16.37 -35.97
C THR A 247 -4.27 -16.91 -36.87
N SER A 248 -4.41 -16.32 -38.05
CA SER A 248 -5.25 -16.85 -39.11
C SER A 248 -4.50 -18.02 -39.74
N GLU A 249 -4.43 -19.15 -39.05
CA GLU A 249 -4.03 -20.39 -39.70
C GLU A 249 -5.07 -20.65 -40.79
N SER A 250 -4.64 -20.58 -42.06
CA SER A 250 -5.55 -20.84 -43.16
C SER A 250 -5.97 -22.30 -43.14
N GLY A 251 -7.09 -22.64 -43.79
CA GLY A 251 -7.48 -24.04 -43.94
C GLY A 251 -6.38 -24.89 -44.60
N GLU A 252 -5.55 -24.28 -45.46
CA GLU A 252 -4.39 -24.92 -46.06
C GLU A 252 -3.28 -25.16 -45.04
N ASP A 253 -2.95 -24.18 -44.19
CA ASP A 253 -1.95 -24.31 -43.13
C ASP A 253 -2.33 -25.40 -42.13
N LEU A 254 -3.60 -25.41 -41.71
CA LEU A 254 -4.16 -26.45 -40.83
C LEU A 254 -4.13 -27.82 -41.49
N TYR A 255 -4.44 -27.90 -42.78
CA TYR A 255 -4.36 -29.13 -43.55
C TYR A 255 -2.91 -29.65 -43.67
N PHE A 256 -1.94 -28.76 -43.93
CA PHE A 256 -0.53 -29.12 -43.98
C PHE A 256 -0.03 -29.56 -42.61
N ALA A 257 -0.35 -28.84 -41.54
CA ALA A 257 -0.02 -29.21 -40.16
C ALA A 257 -0.57 -30.59 -39.82
N PHE A 258 -1.84 -30.86 -40.14
CA PHE A 258 -2.46 -32.17 -39.95
C PHE A 258 -1.76 -33.28 -40.73
N ARG A 259 -1.43 -33.04 -42.01
CA ARG A 259 -0.73 -34.01 -42.87
C ARG A 259 0.69 -34.32 -42.38
N LEU A 260 1.30 -33.39 -41.67
CA LEU A 260 2.64 -33.52 -41.11
C LEU A 260 2.65 -34.17 -39.72
N LEU A 261 1.50 -34.29 -39.04
CA LEU A 261 1.40 -34.97 -37.74
C LEU A 261 1.82 -36.44 -37.85
N ARG A 262 2.82 -36.81 -37.05
CA ARG A 262 3.26 -38.19 -36.85
C ARG A 262 3.43 -38.47 -35.38
N GLN A 263 3.32 -39.73 -35.00
CA GLN A 263 3.64 -40.16 -33.64
C GLN A 263 5.13 -39.97 -33.40
N GLU A 264 5.48 -39.19 -32.38
CA GLU A 264 6.87 -38.89 -32.05
C GLU A 264 7.55 -40.10 -31.38
N PRO A 265 8.88 -40.27 -31.51
CA PRO A 265 9.61 -41.33 -30.82
C PRO A 265 9.43 -41.24 -29.30
N GLY A 266 8.75 -42.24 -28.71
CA GLY A 266 8.46 -42.27 -27.26
C GLY A 266 7.11 -41.69 -26.85
N GLU A 267 6.32 -41.13 -27.78
CA GLU A 267 4.94 -40.71 -27.54
C GLU A 267 4.01 -41.93 -27.43
N THR A 268 3.14 -41.97 -26.41
CA THR A 268 2.14 -43.04 -26.32
C THR A 268 1.06 -42.87 -27.39
N LEU A 269 0.40 -43.97 -27.79
CA LEU A 269 -0.69 -43.88 -28.77
C LEU A 269 -1.83 -42.96 -28.30
N SER A 270 -2.14 -42.97 -27.00
CA SER A 270 -3.15 -42.10 -26.41
C SER A 270 -2.78 -40.62 -26.50
N ASP A 271 -1.51 -40.27 -26.29
CA ASP A 271 -1.07 -38.87 -26.38
C ASP A 271 -1.06 -38.39 -27.83
N PHE A 272 -0.63 -39.26 -28.76
CA PHE A 272 -0.72 -38.99 -30.19
C PHE A 272 -2.16 -38.75 -30.64
N LEU A 273 -3.11 -39.62 -30.22
CA LEU A 273 -4.52 -39.45 -30.55
C LEU A 273 -5.13 -38.17 -29.98
N ARG A 274 -4.76 -37.76 -28.76
CA ARG A 274 -5.20 -36.49 -28.17
C ARG A 274 -4.67 -35.28 -28.96
N ARG A 275 -3.43 -35.34 -29.43
CA ARG A 275 -2.84 -34.29 -30.27
C ARG A 275 -3.49 -34.22 -31.65
N LEU A 276 -3.77 -35.39 -32.24
CA LEU A 276 -4.51 -35.50 -33.50
C LEU A 276 -5.93 -34.93 -33.37
N GLU A 277 -6.65 -35.27 -32.31
CA GLU A 277 -7.98 -34.76 -32.00
C GLU A 277 -7.99 -33.23 -31.89
N ARG A 278 -7.04 -32.66 -31.13
CA ARG A 278 -6.88 -31.20 -31.00
C ARG A 278 -6.64 -30.51 -32.34
N SER A 279 -5.84 -31.11 -33.21
CA SER A 279 -5.60 -30.57 -34.56
C SER A 279 -6.87 -30.60 -35.43
N LEU A 280 -7.72 -31.62 -35.28
CA LEU A 280 -8.98 -31.73 -36.02
C LEU A 280 -10.05 -30.75 -35.53
N THR A 281 -10.10 -30.45 -34.23
CA THR A 281 -11.03 -29.44 -33.68
C THR A 281 -10.78 -28.01 -34.18
N LEU A 282 -9.59 -27.71 -34.73
CA LEU A 282 -9.33 -26.42 -35.37
C LEU A 282 -10.00 -26.29 -36.75
N VAL A 283 -10.39 -27.39 -37.38
CA VAL A 283 -10.94 -27.44 -38.75
C VAL A 283 -12.45 -27.75 -38.75
N VAL A 284 -12.95 -28.46 -37.74
CA VAL A 284 -14.37 -28.85 -37.63
C VAL A 284 -15.05 -27.97 -36.57
N LYS A 285 -15.83 -26.98 -37.01
CA LYS A 285 -16.73 -26.20 -36.15
C LYS A 285 -18.08 -26.88 -35.98
#